data_AF-T1AQ25-F1
#
_entry.id   AF-T1AQ25-F1
#
_cell.length_a   1.000
_cell.length_b   1.000
_cell.length_c   1.000
_cell.angle_alpha   90.00
_cell.angle_beta   90.00
_cell.angle_gamma   90.00
#
_symmetry.space_group_name_H-M   'P 1'
#
loop_
_entity.id
_entity.type
_entity.pdbx_description
1 polymer ?
#
loop_
_entity_poly.entity_id
_entity_poly.type
_entity_poly.pdbx_seq_one_letter_code
_entity_poly.pdbx_strand_id
1 'polypeptide(L)'
;MSLRALLAAEAYKNGRAVRSTLFRHRAIEDDPIFLVAWSNGFDPFACTAIAFGQGHAQPELFVMSGTLDRDIEVREFAAAARRFCELFDAYGAASSLVEHHGRKLEVPVWLPQIVLPNRATLGQLGRMGRRFVGIEHRDAALQGLLRRFAAHLLWIVRHADLPGQQLVLPCTEFLNAHWVSAMSALECESLFALEAWIDPPARMRGFEAAVDAERFSAGPQPKPEDAQRIAR
;
A
#
# COMPACT_ATOMS: atom_id res chain seq x y z
N MET A 1 4.61 -21.18 -27.29
CA MET A 1 4.15 -19.80 -26.97
C MET A 1 3.28 -19.89 -25.73
N SER A 2 3.63 -19.23 -24.63
CA SER A 2 2.82 -19.28 -23.40
C SER A 2 1.51 -18.50 -23.59
N LEU A 3 0.46 -18.87 -22.85
CA LEU A 3 -0.81 -18.14 -22.84
C LEU A 3 -0.60 -16.64 -22.55
N ARG A 4 0.29 -16.32 -21.60
CA ARG A 4 0.58 -14.93 -21.23
C ARG A 4 1.20 -14.14 -22.39
N ALA A 5 2.07 -14.75 -23.20
CA ALA A 5 2.65 -14.11 -24.39
C ALA A 5 1.59 -13.85 -25.47
N LEU A 6 0.63 -14.77 -25.65
CA LEU A 6 -0.51 -14.57 -26.53
C LEU A 6 -1.36 -13.38 -26.10
N LEU A 7 -1.73 -13.34 -24.81
CA LEU A 7 -2.55 -12.28 -24.23
C LEU A 7 -1.82 -10.91 -24.29
N ALA A 8 -0.50 -10.87 -24.11
CA ALA A 8 0.27 -9.64 -24.24
C ALA A 8 0.28 -9.11 -25.69
N ALA A 9 0.43 -10.00 -26.68
CA ALA A 9 0.33 -9.63 -28.09
C ALA A 9 -1.09 -9.14 -28.45
N GLU A 10 -2.12 -9.77 -27.88
CA GLU A 10 -3.51 -9.36 -28.06
C GLU A 10 -3.78 -8.00 -27.40
N ALA A 11 -3.27 -7.77 -26.20
CA ALA A 11 -3.35 -6.47 -25.53
C ALA A 11 -2.69 -5.37 -26.36
N TYR A 12 -1.50 -5.63 -26.90
CA TYR A 12 -0.82 -4.70 -27.81
C TYR A 12 -1.66 -4.39 -29.05
N LYS A 13 -2.22 -5.42 -29.69
CA LYS A 13 -3.07 -5.25 -30.88
C LYS A 13 -4.32 -4.42 -30.56
N ASN A 14 -5.01 -4.75 -29.47
CA ASN A 14 -6.24 -4.07 -29.05
C ASN A 14 -5.98 -2.68 -28.47
N GLY A 15 -4.74 -2.38 -28.07
CA GLY A 15 -4.39 -1.12 -27.40
C GLY A 15 -5.03 -0.99 -26.02
N ARG A 16 -5.33 -2.10 -25.34
CA ARG A 16 -5.91 -2.15 -23.99
C ARG A 16 -5.58 -3.50 -23.37
N ALA A 17 -5.47 -3.57 -22.04
CA ALA A 17 -5.22 -4.82 -21.35
C ALA A 17 -6.35 -5.82 -21.59
N VAL A 18 -6.00 -7.10 -21.62
CA VAL A 18 -6.96 -8.21 -21.76
C VAL A 18 -7.07 -8.97 -20.46
N ARG A 19 -8.26 -9.50 -20.16
CA ARG A 19 -8.45 -10.31 -18.94
C ARG A 19 -7.74 -11.66 -19.08
N SER A 20 -6.98 -12.06 -18.07
CA SER A 20 -6.37 -13.39 -17.96
C SER A 20 -7.26 -14.43 -17.28
N THR A 21 -8.30 -13.98 -16.58
CA THR A 21 -9.23 -14.85 -15.82
C THR A 21 -10.67 -14.37 -15.97
N LEU A 22 -11.60 -15.32 -15.87
CA LEU A 22 -13.05 -15.07 -15.86
C LEU A 22 -13.57 -14.72 -14.45
N PHE A 23 -12.82 -15.07 -13.40
CA PHE A 23 -13.27 -14.95 -12.02
C PHE A 23 -12.37 -14.04 -11.20
N ARG A 24 -12.96 -13.32 -10.24
CA ARG A 24 -12.23 -12.57 -9.22
C ARG A 24 -11.87 -13.52 -8.08
N HIS A 25 -10.58 -13.73 -7.84
CA HIS A 25 -10.10 -14.63 -6.78
C HIS A 25 -9.88 -13.94 -5.43
N ARG A 26 -9.99 -12.61 -5.38
CA ARG A 26 -10.01 -11.83 -4.13
C ARG A 26 -11.23 -10.92 -4.13
N ALA A 27 -11.94 -10.88 -3.00
CA ALA A 27 -13.00 -9.92 -2.75
C ALA A 27 -12.38 -8.60 -2.28
N ILE A 28 -13.04 -7.50 -2.63
CA ILE A 28 -12.71 -6.17 -2.14
C ILE A 28 -13.87 -5.80 -1.22
N GLU A 29 -13.56 -5.39 0.01
CA GLU A 29 -14.56 -4.90 0.95
C GLU A 29 -15.13 -3.55 0.47
N ASP A 30 -16.32 -3.19 0.96
CA ASP A 30 -16.95 -1.93 0.57
C ASP A 30 -16.22 -0.70 1.16
N ASP A 31 -15.56 -0.86 2.30
CA ASP A 31 -14.88 0.22 3.03
C ASP A 31 -13.46 -0.17 3.49
N PRO A 32 -12.52 -0.48 2.56
CA PRO A 32 -11.18 -0.88 2.91
C PRO A 32 -10.35 0.33 3.36
N ILE A 33 -9.28 0.07 4.12
CA ILE A 33 -8.27 1.09 4.44
C ILE A 33 -7.28 1.17 3.27
N PHE A 34 -7.21 2.33 2.63
CA PHE A 34 -6.14 2.65 1.69
C PHE A 34 -4.94 3.18 2.45
N LEU A 35 -3.75 2.71 2.10
CA LEU A 35 -2.51 3.13 2.76
C LEU A 35 -1.37 3.27 1.74
N VAL A 36 -0.77 4.46 1.70
CA VAL A 36 0.37 4.80 0.84
C VAL A 36 1.45 5.45 1.69
N ALA A 37 2.72 5.12 1.40
CA ALA A 37 3.87 5.73 2.06
C ALA A 37 4.93 6.12 1.03
N TRP A 38 5.57 7.27 1.25
CA TRP A 38 6.63 7.82 0.42
C TRP A 38 7.95 7.90 1.19
N SER A 39 9.06 7.59 0.52
CA SER A 39 10.41 7.75 1.07
C SER A 39 11.16 8.84 0.30
N ASN A 40 12.19 9.43 0.92
CA ASN A 40 13.05 10.44 0.28
C ASN A 40 14.15 9.82 -0.59
N GLY A 41 14.23 8.49 -0.71
CA GLY A 41 15.23 7.77 -1.50
C GLY A 41 16.64 7.72 -0.89
N PHE A 42 16.95 8.54 0.12
CA PHE A 42 18.26 8.57 0.78
C PHE A 42 18.34 7.62 1.97
N ASP A 43 17.31 7.62 2.83
CA ASP A 43 17.20 6.67 3.95
C ASP A 43 16.03 5.73 3.68
N PRO A 44 16.28 4.43 3.43
CA PRO A 44 15.22 3.46 3.18
C PRO A 44 14.28 3.26 4.39
N PHE A 45 14.68 3.67 5.59
CA PHE A 45 13.85 3.61 6.80
C PHE A 45 13.15 4.93 7.14
N ALA A 46 13.47 6.01 6.40
CA ALA A 46 12.76 7.27 6.51
C ALA A 46 11.47 7.23 5.69
N CYS A 47 10.42 7.82 6.24
CA CYS A 47 9.16 8.04 5.56
C CYS A 47 8.89 9.54 5.57
N THR A 48 8.81 10.12 4.37
CA THR A 48 8.66 11.56 4.17
C THR A 48 7.19 11.96 4.12
N ALA A 49 6.32 11.02 3.74
CA ALA A 49 4.89 11.21 3.80
C ALA A 49 4.15 9.87 3.93
N ILE A 50 3.02 9.89 4.60
CA ILE A 50 2.10 8.76 4.68
C ILE A 50 0.68 9.28 4.46
N ALA A 51 -0.09 8.58 3.64
CA ALA A 51 -1.51 8.89 3.43
C ALA A 51 -2.35 7.65 3.67
N PHE A 52 -3.46 7.81 4.38
CA PHE A 52 -4.42 6.74 4.57
C PHE A 52 -5.82 7.25 4.82
N GLY A 53 -6.81 6.39 4.55
CA GLY A 53 -8.23 6.66 4.71
C GLY A 53 -9.06 5.40 4.49
N GLN A 54 -10.36 5.49 4.75
CA GLN A 54 -11.33 4.41 4.55
C GLN A 54 -12.25 4.71 3.37
N GLY A 55 -12.50 3.70 2.54
CA GLY A 55 -13.50 3.73 1.47
C GLY A 55 -13.26 4.85 0.46
N HIS A 56 -14.33 5.56 0.10
CA HIS A 56 -14.29 6.67 -0.86
C HIS A 56 -13.95 8.03 -0.22
N ALA A 57 -13.64 8.08 1.08
CA ALA A 57 -13.28 9.33 1.74
C ALA A 57 -11.93 9.87 1.21
N GLN A 58 -11.74 11.19 1.26
CA GLN A 58 -10.43 11.77 0.95
C GLN A 58 -9.40 11.27 1.97
N PRO A 59 -8.27 10.68 1.53
CA PRO A 59 -7.25 10.20 2.45
C PRO A 59 -6.59 11.36 3.18
N GLU A 60 -6.29 11.17 4.46
CA GLU A 60 -5.50 12.12 5.24
C GLU A 60 -4.03 11.97 4.89
N LEU A 61 -3.39 13.05 4.46
CA LEU A 61 -1.96 13.09 4.13
C LEU A 61 -1.17 13.74 5.27
N PHE A 62 -0.18 13.02 5.76
CA PHE A 62 0.77 13.50 6.76
C PHE A 62 2.15 13.60 6.12
N VAL A 63 2.73 14.80 6.12
CA VAL A 63 4.07 15.09 5.55
C VAL A 63 5.04 15.36 6.68
N MET A 64 6.22 14.75 6.60
CA MET A 64 7.30 14.85 7.56
C MET A 64 8.42 15.71 6.99
N SER A 65 9.16 16.41 7.84
CA SER A 65 10.28 17.25 7.41
C SER A 65 11.48 16.44 6.87
N GLY A 66 11.55 15.15 7.20
CA GLY A 66 12.72 14.32 6.88
C GLY A 66 13.94 14.67 7.73
N THR A 67 13.72 15.29 8.88
CA THR A 67 14.75 15.65 9.85
C THR A 67 15.51 14.44 10.39
N LEU A 68 16.79 14.63 10.71
CA LEU A 68 17.60 13.66 11.46
C LEU A 68 17.41 13.79 12.98
N ASP A 69 16.71 14.85 13.43
CA ASP A 69 16.37 15.03 14.85
C ASP A 69 15.19 14.13 15.24
N ARG A 70 15.51 13.13 16.05
CA ARG A 70 14.56 12.12 16.52
C ARG A 70 13.40 12.69 17.33
N ASP A 71 13.60 13.78 18.07
CA ASP A 71 12.52 14.41 18.85
C ASP A 71 11.52 15.12 17.95
N ILE A 72 12.01 15.74 16.87
CA ILE A 72 11.15 16.39 15.88
C ILE A 72 10.40 15.31 15.10
N GLU A 73 11.10 14.29 14.61
CA GLU A 73 10.50 13.18 13.88
C GLU A 73 9.37 12.49 14.67
N VAL A 74 9.63 12.13 15.93
CA VAL A 74 8.63 11.48 16.80
C VAL A 74 7.37 12.34 16.95
N ARG A 75 7.54 13.66 17.08
CA ARG A 75 6.41 14.59 17.21
C ARG A 75 5.64 14.76 15.90
N GLU A 76 6.33 14.85 14.77
CA GLU A 76 5.68 14.94 13.45
C GLU A 76 4.87 13.68 13.14
N PHE A 77 5.41 12.50 13.46
CA PHE A 77 4.70 11.24 13.28
C PHE A 77 3.54 11.03 14.26
N ALA A 78 3.50 11.74 15.38
CA ALA A 78 2.49 11.52 16.41
C ALA A 78 1.06 11.70 15.90
N ALA A 79 0.83 12.67 15.00
CA ALA A 79 -0.48 12.91 14.40
C ALA A 79 -0.92 11.72 13.51
N ALA A 80 -0.05 11.29 12.61
CA ALA A 80 -0.30 10.13 11.74
C ALA A 80 -0.51 8.86 12.55
N ALA A 81 0.34 8.60 13.54
CA ALA A 81 0.27 7.42 14.39
C ALA A 81 -1.03 7.38 15.22
N ARG A 82 -1.45 8.52 15.78
CA ARG A 82 -2.71 8.62 16.52
C ARG A 82 -3.90 8.29 15.64
N ARG A 83 -4.00 8.96 14.48
CA ARG A 83 -5.11 8.77 13.56
C ARG A 83 -5.17 7.34 13.02
N PHE A 84 -4.01 6.76 12.68
CA PHE A 84 -3.94 5.37 12.21
C PHE A 84 -4.33 4.37 13.29
N CYS A 85 -3.82 4.52 14.52
CA CYS A 85 -4.20 3.65 15.63
C CYS A 85 -5.71 3.75 15.90
N GLU A 86 -6.29 4.95 15.97
CA GLU A 86 -7.74 5.12 16.12
C GLU A 86 -8.54 4.36 15.05
N LEU A 87 -8.12 4.49 13.79
CA LEU A 87 -8.74 3.80 12.66
C LEU A 87 -8.66 2.28 12.79
N PHE A 88 -7.47 1.77 13.09
CA PHE A 88 -7.19 0.34 13.11
C PHE A 88 -7.76 -0.35 14.36
N ASP A 89 -7.68 0.31 15.51
CA ASP A 89 -8.16 -0.20 16.79
C ASP A 89 -9.68 -0.31 16.84
N ALA A 90 -10.40 0.47 16.04
CA ALA A 90 -11.86 0.39 15.93
C ALA A 90 -12.34 -1.01 15.50
N TYR A 91 -11.55 -1.74 14.70
CA TYR A 91 -11.86 -3.12 14.31
C TYR A 91 -11.80 -4.10 15.50
N GLY A 92 -11.00 -3.79 16.52
CA GLY A 92 -10.92 -4.59 17.74
C GLY A 92 -12.04 -4.31 18.74
N ALA A 93 -12.90 -3.31 18.51
CA ALA A 93 -13.93 -2.91 19.46
C ALA A 93 -15.10 -3.89 19.56
N ALA A 94 -15.37 -4.65 18.49
CA ALA A 94 -16.40 -5.68 18.46
C ALA A 94 -15.74 -7.05 18.26
N SER A 95 -15.94 -7.94 19.22
CA SER A 95 -15.36 -9.28 19.22
C SER A 95 -16.43 -10.38 19.34
N SER A 96 -16.07 -11.57 18.91
CA SER A 96 -16.85 -12.80 19.11
C SER A 96 -15.95 -13.90 19.66
N LEU A 97 -16.55 -14.84 20.39
CA LEU A 97 -15.84 -16.01 20.88
C LEU A 97 -15.89 -17.11 19.83
N VAL A 98 -14.72 -17.54 19.37
CA VAL A 98 -14.56 -18.65 18.45
C VAL A 98 -13.81 -19.78 19.14
N GLU A 99 -14.29 -21.01 19.00
CA GLU A 99 -13.59 -22.18 19.49
C GLU A 99 -12.58 -22.67 18.45
N HIS A 100 -11.31 -22.72 18.82
CA HIS A 100 -10.22 -23.16 17.97
C HIS A 100 -9.30 -24.11 18.75
N HIS A 101 -9.22 -25.37 18.31
CA HIS A 101 -8.46 -26.43 18.98
C HIS A 101 -8.76 -26.56 20.49
N GLY A 102 -10.05 -26.51 20.86
CA GLY A 102 -10.51 -26.64 22.26
C GLY A 102 -10.22 -25.40 23.13
N ARG A 103 -9.73 -24.30 22.55
CA ARG A 103 -9.56 -23.01 23.23
C ARG A 103 -10.61 -22.03 22.73
N LYS A 104 -11.23 -21.31 23.65
CA LYS A 104 -12.08 -20.16 23.31
C LYS A 104 -11.18 -18.96 23.09
N LEU A 105 -11.17 -18.45 21.87
CA LEU A 105 -10.44 -17.26 21.45
C LEU A 105 -11.42 -16.13 21.24
N GLU A 106 -11.12 -14.97 21.79
CA GLU A 106 -11.82 -13.73 21.46
C GLU A 106 -11.19 -13.15 20.19
N VAL A 107 -11.98 -13.03 19.13
CA VAL A 107 -11.51 -12.54 17.82
C VAL A 107 -12.40 -11.39 17.35
N PRO A 108 -11.83 -10.38 16.67
CA PRO A 108 -12.61 -9.34 16.04
C PRO A 108 -13.70 -9.90 15.12
N VAL A 109 -14.90 -9.32 15.14
CA VAL A 109 -15.99 -9.69 14.23
C VAL A 109 -15.62 -9.36 12.78
N TRP A 110 -14.89 -8.26 12.59
CA TRP A 110 -14.41 -7.78 11.31
C TRP A 110 -12.90 -7.52 11.38
N LEU A 111 -12.22 -7.68 10.25
CA LEU A 111 -10.81 -7.35 10.11
C LEU A 111 -10.65 -6.28 9.05
N PRO A 112 -9.69 -5.35 9.19
CA PRO A 112 -9.50 -4.30 8.20
C PRO A 112 -8.88 -4.89 6.93
N GLN A 113 -9.59 -4.83 5.80
CA GLN A 113 -8.93 -4.99 4.51
C GLN A 113 -8.04 -3.78 4.23
N ILE A 114 -6.76 -4.01 3.96
CA ILE A 114 -5.75 -3.01 3.67
C ILE A 114 -5.41 -3.06 2.18
N VAL A 115 -5.68 -1.97 1.48
CA VAL A 115 -5.35 -1.78 0.07
C VAL A 115 -4.11 -0.90 -0.05
N LEU A 116 -3.09 -1.42 -0.71
CA LEU A 116 -1.81 -0.75 -0.94
C LEU A 116 -1.63 -0.57 -2.45
N PRO A 117 -0.95 0.47 -2.94
CA PRO A 117 -0.79 0.64 -4.37
C PRO A 117 0.08 -0.47 -4.98
N ASN A 118 1.14 -0.88 -4.29
CA ASN A 118 2.10 -1.89 -4.74
C ASN A 118 2.84 -2.55 -3.57
N ARG A 119 3.59 -3.62 -3.87
CA ARG A 119 4.38 -4.35 -2.86
C ARG A 119 5.52 -3.50 -2.29
N ALA A 120 6.00 -2.52 -3.04
CA ALA A 120 7.02 -1.59 -2.54
C ALA A 120 6.53 -0.86 -1.29
N THR A 121 5.28 -0.38 -1.29
CA THR A 121 4.64 0.26 -0.12
C THR A 121 4.62 -0.67 1.08
N LEU A 122 4.24 -1.93 0.90
CA LEU A 122 4.27 -2.94 1.96
C LEU A 122 5.68 -3.08 2.57
N GLY A 123 6.71 -3.11 1.72
CA GLY A 123 8.10 -3.13 2.15
C GLY A 123 8.49 -1.91 2.99
N GLN A 124 7.99 -0.72 2.63
CA GLN A 124 8.19 0.51 3.40
C GLN A 124 7.52 0.45 4.77
N LEU A 125 6.28 -0.04 4.86
CA LEU A 125 5.61 -0.24 6.15
C LEU A 125 6.40 -1.18 7.07
N GLY A 126 7.00 -2.23 6.52
CA GLY A 126 7.86 -3.14 7.28
C GLY A 126 9.13 -2.47 7.81
N ARG A 127 9.77 -1.61 7.01
CA ARG A 127 10.94 -0.83 7.45
C ARG A 127 10.57 0.16 8.55
N MET A 128 9.48 0.91 8.36
CA MET A 128 8.95 1.84 9.37
C MET A 128 8.59 1.12 10.67
N GLY A 129 7.87 0.01 10.59
CA GLY A 129 7.46 -0.77 11.77
C GLY A 129 8.67 -1.27 12.57
N ARG A 130 9.69 -1.83 11.90
CA ARG A 130 10.93 -2.27 12.59
C ARG A 130 11.72 -1.12 13.22
N ARG A 131 11.66 0.07 12.62
CA ARG A 131 12.31 1.26 13.18
C ARG A 131 11.58 1.78 14.41
N PHE A 132 10.26 1.96 14.33
CA PHE A 132 9.46 2.55 15.41
C PHE A 132 9.21 1.60 16.59
N VAL A 133 9.25 0.27 16.40
CA VAL A 133 9.12 -0.67 17.53
C VAL A 133 10.25 -0.52 18.54
N GLY A 134 11.47 -0.22 18.06
CA GLY A 134 12.66 0.05 18.86
C GLY A 134 12.84 1.53 19.21
N ILE A 135 11.81 2.37 19.05
CA ILE A 135 11.95 3.80 19.35
C ILE A 135 12.15 4.01 20.86
N GLU A 136 13.14 4.84 21.21
CA GLU A 136 13.35 5.36 22.56
C GLU A 136 13.12 6.87 22.54
N HIS A 137 12.33 7.37 23.49
CA HIS A 137 12.01 8.79 23.60
C HIS A 137 11.65 9.14 25.06
N ARG A 138 11.96 10.37 25.51
CA ARG A 138 11.71 10.81 26.89
C ARG A 138 10.24 10.83 27.29
N ASP A 139 9.36 11.11 26.31
CA ASP A 139 7.91 11.07 26.49
C ASP A 139 7.42 9.64 26.28
N ALA A 140 7.10 8.97 27.39
CA ALA A 140 6.63 7.59 27.41
C ALA A 140 5.28 7.40 26.69
N ALA A 141 4.41 8.41 26.68
CA ALA A 141 3.12 8.33 26.00
C ALA A 141 3.30 8.38 24.48
N LEU A 142 4.14 9.29 23.98
CA LEU A 142 4.50 9.32 22.56
C LEU A 142 5.24 8.05 22.13
N GLN A 143 6.16 7.56 22.96
CA GLN A 143 6.84 6.29 22.72
C GLN A 143 5.85 5.13 22.61
N GLY A 144 4.88 5.03 23.54
CA GLY A 144 3.85 4.00 23.52
C GLY A 144 2.98 4.07 22.26
N LEU A 145 2.57 5.27 21.85
CA LEU A 145 1.79 5.49 20.63
C LEU A 145 2.54 5.01 19.38
N LEU A 146 3.80 5.40 19.20
CA LEU A 146 4.58 4.99 18.04
C LEU A 146 4.88 3.48 18.03
N ARG A 147 5.12 2.87 19.18
CA ARG A 147 5.29 1.42 19.28
C ARG A 147 4.01 0.66 18.92
N ARG A 148 2.85 1.17 19.32
CA ARG A 148 1.54 0.61 18.92
C ARG A 148 1.33 0.74 17.42
N PHE A 149 1.56 1.93 16.86
CA PHE A 149 1.52 2.16 15.42
C PHE A 149 2.44 1.18 14.66
N ALA A 150 3.68 1.04 15.12
CA ALA A 150 4.65 0.09 14.58
C ALA A 150 4.16 -1.36 14.63
N ALA A 151 3.54 -1.77 15.73
CA ALA A 151 2.98 -3.11 15.88
C ALA A 151 1.88 -3.39 14.85
N HIS A 152 1.01 -2.42 14.57
CA HIS A 152 0.00 -2.55 13.51
C HIS A 152 0.65 -2.67 12.12
N LEU A 153 1.66 -1.84 11.80
CA LEU A 153 2.37 -1.94 10.52
C LEU A 153 3.02 -3.32 10.35
N LEU A 154 3.67 -3.84 11.39
CA LEU A 154 4.29 -5.16 11.35
C LEU A 154 3.24 -6.29 11.29
N TRP A 155 2.08 -6.09 11.92
CA TRP A 155 0.96 -7.02 11.81
C TRP A 155 0.47 -7.09 10.35
N ILE A 156 0.31 -5.95 9.67
CA ILE A 156 -0.08 -5.89 8.25
C ILE A 156 0.95 -6.63 7.39
N VAL A 157 2.23 -6.35 7.58
CA VAL A 157 3.32 -6.98 6.81
C VAL A 157 3.31 -8.50 6.98
N ARG A 158 3.14 -8.99 8.21
CA ARG A 158 3.03 -10.42 8.48
C ARG A 158 1.83 -11.07 7.79
N HIS A 159 0.69 -10.40 7.74
CA HIS A 159 -0.55 -10.95 7.16
C HIS A 159 -0.57 -10.86 5.62
N ALA A 160 0.27 -10.02 5.03
CA ALA A 160 0.37 -9.93 3.57
C ALA A 160 0.93 -11.21 2.91
N ASP A 161 1.79 -11.95 3.60
CA ASP A 161 2.41 -13.18 3.08
C ASP A 161 1.65 -14.46 3.49
N LEU A 162 0.55 -14.35 4.25
CA LEU A 162 -0.23 -15.52 4.67
C LEU A 162 -1.18 -15.98 3.54
N PRO A 163 -1.03 -17.21 3.02
CA PRO A 163 -1.88 -17.72 1.94
C PRO A 163 -3.35 -17.78 2.33
N GLY A 164 -4.24 -17.53 1.37
CA GLY A 164 -5.69 -17.61 1.56
C GLY A 164 -6.31 -16.40 2.25
N GLN A 165 -5.51 -15.50 2.83
CA GLN A 165 -6.01 -14.26 3.38
C GLN A 165 -6.30 -13.23 2.28
N GLN A 166 -7.38 -12.48 2.45
CA GLN A 166 -7.76 -11.36 1.59
C GLN A 166 -7.56 -10.02 2.28
N LEU A 167 -6.77 -10.03 3.36
CA LEU A 167 -6.60 -8.88 4.25
C LEU A 167 -5.69 -7.81 3.64
N VAL A 168 -4.57 -8.18 3.02
CA VAL A 168 -3.67 -7.20 2.38
C VAL A 168 -3.70 -7.39 0.86
N LEU A 169 -3.99 -6.30 0.16
CA LEU A 169 -4.15 -6.26 -1.28
C LEU A 169 -3.25 -5.17 -1.88
N PRO A 170 -2.04 -5.54 -2.35
CA PRO A 170 -1.29 -4.70 -3.27
C PRO A 170 -2.01 -4.64 -4.63
N CYS A 171 -2.40 -3.44 -5.08
CA CYS A 171 -3.18 -3.23 -6.30
C CYS A 171 -2.44 -3.73 -7.53
N THR A 172 -1.13 -3.48 -7.67
CA THR A 172 -0.35 -3.99 -8.80
C THR A 172 -0.42 -5.51 -8.90
N GLU A 173 -0.23 -6.24 -7.79
CA GLU A 173 -0.34 -7.70 -7.77
C GLU A 173 -1.76 -8.18 -8.12
N PHE A 174 -2.76 -7.55 -7.51
CA PHE A 174 -4.16 -7.89 -7.76
C PHE A 174 -4.55 -7.67 -9.23
N LEU A 175 -4.18 -6.52 -9.82
CA LEU A 175 -4.48 -6.22 -11.21
C LEU A 175 -3.70 -7.12 -12.18
N ASN A 176 -2.42 -7.37 -11.93
CA ASN A 176 -1.59 -8.27 -12.76
C ASN A 176 -2.03 -9.75 -12.72
N ALA A 177 -2.78 -10.14 -11.69
CA ALA A 177 -3.42 -11.46 -11.64
C ALA A 177 -4.66 -11.55 -12.56
N HIS A 178 -5.31 -10.43 -12.84
CA HIS A 178 -6.56 -10.38 -13.61
C HIS A 178 -6.41 -9.86 -15.04
N TRP A 179 -5.38 -9.06 -15.28
CA TRP A 179 -5.15 -8.34 -16.53
C TRP A 179 -3.75 -8.61 -17.05
N VAL A 180 -3.65 -8.67 -18.38
CA VAL A 180 -2.39 -8.77 -19.11
C VAL A 180 -2.29 -7.56 -20.04
N SER A 181 -1.19 -6.83 -19.92
CA SER A 181 -0.79 -5.76 -20.83
C SER A 181 0.41 -6.21 -21.68
N ALA A 182 0.85 -5.34 -22.59
CA ALA A 182 2.11 -5.52 -23.32
C ALA A 182 3.35 -5.04 -22.54
N MET A 183 3.16 -4.56 -21.31
CA MET A 183 4.23 -4.02 -20.47
C MET A 183 5.14 -5.14 -19.94
N SER A 184 6.39 -4.80 -19.70
CA SER A 184 7.34 -5.61 -18.97
C SER A 184 6.90 -5.79 -17.51
N ALA A 185 7.46 -6.79 -16.83
CA ALA A 185 7.19 -7.02 -15.41
C ALA A 185 7.55 -5.81 -14.53
N LEU A 186 8.57 -5.03 -14.93
CA LEU A 186 8.99 -3.83 -14.19
C LEU A 186 7.96 -2.70 -14.34
N GLU A 187 7.50 -2.43 -15.56
CA GLU A 187 6.48 -1.41 -15.84
C GLU A 187 5.14 -1.77 -15.18
N CYS A 188 4.84 -3.06 -15.05
CA CYS A 188 3.69 -3.57 -14.29
C CYS A 188 3.72 -3.27 -12.77
N GLU A 189 4.81 -2.73 -12.21
CA GLU A 189 4.84 -2.22 -10.84
C GLU A 189 4.34 -0.77 -10.72
N SER A 190 4.13 -0.08 -11.85
CA SER A 190 3.46 1.22 -11.88
C SER A 190 1.95 1.03 -11.88
N LEU A 191 1.30 1.37 -10.76
CA LEU A 191 -0.16 1.31 -10.64
C LEU A 191 -0.86 2.18 -11.68
N PHE A 192 -0.35 3.40 -11.90
CA PHE A 192 -0.91 4.34 -12.87
C PHE A 192 -0.78 3.83 -14.31
N ALA A 193 0.36 3.23 -14.67
CA ALA A 193 0.54 2.63 -15.99
C ALA A 193 -0.39 1.42 -16.20
N LEU A 194 -0.58 0.57 -15.17
CA LEU A 194 -1.53 -0.53 -15.22
C LEU A 194 -2.97 -0.06 -15.43
N GLU A 195 -3.40 0.94 -14.67
CA GLU A 195 -4.73 1.56 -14.80
C GLU A 195 -4.93 2.08 -16.22
N ALA A 196 -3.95 2.84 -16.74
CA ALA A 196 -3.98 3.38 -18.09
C ALA A 196 -4.02 2.30 -19.19
N TRP A 197 -3.48 1.10 -18.93
CA TRP A 197 -3.64 -0.04 -19.83
C TRP A 197 -5.03 -0.69 -19.71
N ILE A 198 -5.60 -0.77 -18.52
CA ILE A 198 -6.90 -1.42 -18.26
C ILE A 198 -8.05 -0.57 -18.78
N ASP A 199 -8.03 0.72 -18.47
CA ASP A 199 -9.04 1.69 -18.91
C ASP A 199 -8.38 2.96 -19.47
N PRO A 200 -7.71 2.86 -20.65
CA PRO A 200 -7.15 4.02 -21.33
C PRO A 200 -8.22 5.06 -21.61
N PRO A 201 -7.87 6.37 -21.52
CA PRO A 201 -8.74 7.47 -21.93
C PRO A 201 -9.26 7.29 -23.36
N ALA A 202 -10.42 7.90 -23.63
CA ALA A 202 -11.03 7.85 -24.95
C ALA A 202 -10.04 8.33 -26.03
N ARG A 203 -9.93 7.56 -27.11
CA ARG A 203 -9.05 7.81 -28.28
C ARG A 203 -7.54 7.69 -28.01
N MET A 204 -7.13 7.16 -26.86
CA MET A 204 -5.74 6.78 -26.60
C MET A 204 -5.59 5.26 -26.57
N ARG A 205 -4.45 4.77 -27.04
CA ARG A 205 -4.06 3.37 -26.84
C ARG A 205 -3.37 3.24 -25.48
N GLY A 206 -3.48 2.07 -24.85
CA GLY A 206 -2.94 1.79 -23.52
C GLY A 206 -1.46 2.12 -23.39
N PHE A 207 -0.66 1.89 -24.43
CA PHE A 207 0.76 2.26 -24.40
C PHE A 207 0.98 3.78 -24.34
N GLU A 208 0.17 4.59 -25.04
CA GLU A 208 0.26 6.06 -25.05
C GLU A 208 -0.17 6.59 -23.69
N ALA A 209 -1.29 6.07 -23.19
CA ALA A 209 -1.83 6.43 -21.88
C ALA A 209 -0.86 6.05 -20.75
N ALA A 210 -0.21 4.89 -20.84
CA ALA A 210 0.77 4.43 -19.85
C ALA A 210 2.00 5.34 -19.79
N VAL A 211 2.54 5.77 -20.93
CA VAL A 211 3.67 6.72 -20.99
C VAL A 211 3.33 8.03 -20.28
N ASP A 212 2.11 8.54 -20.47
CA ASP A 212 1.68 9.75 -19.77
C ASP A 212 1.44 9.50 -18.27
N ALA A 213 0.86 8.34 -17.93
CA ALA A 213 0.56 7.95 -16.55
C ALA A 213 1.82 7.66 -15.73
N GLU A 214 2.90 7.19 -16.36
CA GLU A 214 4.20 6.95 -15.72
C GLU A 214 4.77 8.20 -15.07
N ARG A 215 4.32 9.41 -15.42
CA ARG A 215 4.67 10.67 -14.75
C ARG A 215 4.33 10.68 -13.26
N PHE A 216 3.37 9.86 -12.82
CA PHE A 216 2.95 9.73 -11.44
C PHE A 216 3.50 8.43 -10.80
N SER A 217 3.73 8.45 -9.49
CA SER A 217 4.16 7.28 -8.72
C SER A 217 3.28 7.14 -7.48
N ALA A 218 2.85 5.92 -7.19
CA ALA A 218 2.14 5.58 -5.97
C ALA A 218 3.02 4.67 -5.12
N GLY A 219 3.37 5.10 -3.91
CA GLY A 219 4.23 4.33 -3.02
C GLY A 219 5.69 4.80 -3.01
N PRO A 220 6.59 4.02 -2.41
CA PRO A 220 7.72 4.61 -1.69
C PRO A 220 8.92 4.91 -2.54
N GLN A 221 8.97 4.44 -3.78
CA GLN A 221 10.09 4.69 -4.67
C GLN A 221 9.92 6.06 -5.31
N PRO A 222 10.74 7.06 -4.92
CA PRO A 222 10.78 8.32 -5.64
C PRO A 222 11.38 8.08 -7.02
N LYS A 223 11.02 8.94 -7.97
CA LYS A 223 11.75 9.00 -9.23
C LYS A 223 13.08 9.72 -9.02
N PRO A 224 14.09 9.44 -9.88
CA PRO A 224 15.33 10.22 -9.89
C PRO A 224 15.09 11.73 -10.00
N GLU A 225 14.05 12.14 -10.73
CA GLU A 225 13.64 13.55 -10.89
C GLU A 225 13.07 14.17 -9.61
N ASP A 226 12.45 13.38 -8.73
CA ASP A 226 11.86 13.88 -7.48
C ASP A 226 12.97 14.36 -6.53
N ALA A 227 14.11 13.67 -6.51
CA ALA A 227 15.28 14.12 -5.75
C ALA A 227 15.81 15.48 -6.23
N GLN A 228 15.72 15.78 -7.54
CA GLN A 228 16.17 17.06 -8.10
C GLN A 228 15.23 18.21 -7.72
N ARG A 229 13.95 17.94 -7.46
CA ARG A 229 12.97 18.93 -7.01
C ARG A 229 13.15 19.32 -5.54
N ILE A 230 13.62 18.38 -4.71
CA ILE A 230 13.88 18.61 -3.29
C ILE A 230 15.17 19.43 -3.07
N ALA A 231 16.14 19.34 -3.98
CA ALA A 231 17.41 20.05 -3.90
C ALA A 231 17.38 21.52 -4.38
N ARG A 232 16.21 22.04 -4.76
CA ARG A 232 15.99 23.43 -5.21
C ARG A 232 15.17 24.20 -4.19
#